data_AF-A0A962LPL7-F1
#
_entry.id   AF-A0A962LPL7-F1
#
_cell.length_a   1.000
_cell.length_b   1.000
_cell.length_c   1.000
_cell.angle_alpha   90.00
_cell.angle_beta   90.00
_cell.angle_gamma   90.00
#
_symmetry.space_group_name_H-M   'P 1'
#
loop_
_entity.id
_entity.type
_entity.pdbx_description
1 polymer ?
#
loop_
_entity_poly.entity_id
_entity_poly.type
_entity_poly.pdbx_seq_one_letter_code
_entity_poly.pdbx_strand_id
1 'polypeptide(L)'
;TVRDVLPIAAIMFGFQFFVLRRVPANLTSILWGFGWVLVGLSLFLLGLEWCLFPLGRLMAGQLTDPAFIQAGHAAGAIDWKDYYWVYIFAFAIGFSTTIAEPSLIAVAMKANEVSGGAISISGLRISVALGV
;
A
#
# COMPACT_ATOMS: atom_id res chain seq x y z
N THR A 1 -3.56 13.69 8.57
CA THR A 1 -3.28 14.38 7.29
C THR A 1 -2.21 15.44 7.43
N VAL A 2 -2.39 16.53 8.18
CA VAL A 2 -1.38 17.62 8.25
C VAL A 2 0.00 17.12 8.70
N ARG A 3 0.04 16.25 9.72
CA ARG A 3 1.28 15.62 10.21
C ARG A 3 1.93 14.68 9.20
N ASP A 4 1.15 14.13 8.26
CA ASP A 4 1.61 13.19 7.24
C ASP A 4 2.21 13.92 6.02
N VAL A 5 1.75 15.15 5.76
CA VAL A 5 2.24 15.98 4.65
C VAL A 5 3.40 16.90 5.09
N LEU A 6 3.54 17.16 6.39
CA LEU A 6 4.62 17.96 6.96
C LEU A 6 6.04 17.48 6.57
N PRO A 7 6.36 16.17 6.57
CA PRO A 7 7.66 15.67 6.12
C PRO A 7 7.92 15.95 4.65
N ILE A 8 6.89 15.83 3.80
CA ILE A 8 6.98 16.11 2.36
C ILE A 8 7.25 17.60 2.15
N ALA A 9 6.54 18.47 2.86
CA ALA A 9 6.77 19.91 2.83
C ALA A 9 8.19 20.25 3.32
N ALA A 10 8.62 19.66 4.43
CA ALA A 10 9.93 19.88 5.02
C ALA A 10 11.07 19.47 4.07
N ILE A 11 10.95 18.29 3.43
CA ILE A 11 11.92 17.84 2.43
C ILE A 11 11.92 18.78 1.22
N MET A 12 10.74 19.15 0.70
CA MET A 12 10.61 20.03 -0.45
C MET A 12 11.25 21.40 -0.20
N PHE A 13 10.87 22.10 0.87
CA PHE A 13 11.44 23.41 1.21
C PHE A 13 12.90 23.30 1.66
N GLY A 14 13.27 22.22 2.37
CA GLY A 14 14.64 21.92 2.75
C GLY A 14 15.56 21.80 1.54
N PHE A 15 15.18 21.02 0.52
CA PHE A 15 15.94 20.90 -0.72
C PHE A 15 16.04 22.22 -1.48
N GLN A 16 14.95 22.99 -1.54
CA GLN A 16 14.96 24.27 -2.26
C GLN A 16 15.89 25.30 -1.62
N PHE A 17 15.86 25.45 -0.29
CA PHE A 17 16.69 26.42 0.42
C PHE A 17 18.14 25.95 0.62
N PHE A 18 18.35 24.71 1.06
CA PHE A 18 19.68 24.22 1.42
C PHE A 18 20.49 23.69 0.23
N VAL A 19 19.86 22.93 -0.68
CA VAL A 19 20.58 22.27 -1.79
C VAL A 19 20.58 23.17 -3.03
N LEU A 20 19.41 23.63 -3.46
CA LEU A 20 19.26 24.42 -4.70
C LEU A 20 19.54 25.91 -4.51
N ARG A 21 19.53 26.41 -3.26
CA ARG A 21 19.72 27.83 -2.89
C ARG A 21 18.87 28.79 -3.73
N ARG A 22 17.66 28.37 -4.10
CA ARG A 22 16.70 29.17 -4.87
C ARG A 22 15.39 29.26 -4.11
N VAL A 23 14.80 30.45 -4.11
CA VAL A 23 13.44 30.66 -3.59
C VAL A 23 12.46 30.05 -4.60
N PRO A 24 11.46 29.26 -4.18
CA PRO A 24 10.51 28.67 -5.11
C PRO A 24 9.81 29.76 -5.92
N ALA A 25 9.88 29.65 -7.25
CA ALA A 25 9.05 30.49 -8.11
C ALA A 25 7.57 30.13 -7.90
N ASN A 26 6.69 31.13 -7.78
CA ASN A 26 5.25 30.96 -7.56
C ASN A 26 4.84 30.32 -6.21
N LEU A 27 5.38 30.83 -5.10
CA LEU A 27 5.07 30.38 -3.73
C LEU A 27 3.56 30.27 -3.44
N THR A 28 2.77 31.23 -3.94
CA THR A 28 1.32 31.28 -3.75
C THR A 28 0.60 30.11 -4.42
N SER A 29 1.00 29.75 -5.64
CA SER A 29 0.46 28.60 -6.36
C SER A 29 0.77 27.28 -5.63
N ILE A 30 2.00 27.14 -5.11
CA ILE A 30 2.42 25.98 -4.32
C ILE A 30 1.57 25.86 -3.04
N LEU A 31 1.35 26.96 -2.31
CA LEU A 31 0.51 26.96 -1.10
C LEU A 31 -0.92 26.53 -1.40
N TRP A 32 -1.53 27.06 -2.46
CA TRP A 32 -2.88 26.68 -2.88
C TRP A 32 -2.94 25.20 -3.29
N GLY A 33 -1.96 24.72 -4.06
CA GLY A 33 -1.84 23.30 -4.41
C GLY A 33 -1.74 22.40 -3.17
N PHE A 34 -0.94 22.80 -2.18
CA PHE A 34 -0.83 22.10 -0.90
C PHE A 34 -2.16 22.05 -0.14
N GLY A 35 -2.90 23.16 -0.14
CA GLY A 35 -4.26 23.22 0.41
C GLY A 35 -5.19 22.22 -0.26
N TRP A 36 -5.21 22.17 -1.60
CA TRP A 36 -6.02 21.21 -2.35
C TRP A 36 -5.60 19.76 -2.10
N VAL A 37 -4.31 19.47 -1.98
CA VAL A 37 -3.81 18.12 -1.63
C VAL A 37 -4.27 17.72 -0.22
N LEU A 38 -4.21 18.63 0.76
CA LEU A 38 -4.68 18.35 2.11
C LEU A 38 -6.17 18.05 2.15
N VAL A 39 -6.98 18.83 1.43
CA VAL A 39 -8.42 18.60 1.30
C VAL A 39 -8.67 17.25 0.60
N GLY A 40 -8.04 17.01 -0.54
CA GLY A 40 -8.19 15.76 -1.29
C GLY A 40 -7.79 14.53 -0.48
N LEU A 41 -6.63 14.55 0.17
CA LEU A 41 -6.17 13.45 1.02
C LEU A 41 -7.10 13.23 2.22
N SER A 42 -7.62 14.31 2.82
CA SER A 42 -8.55 14.20 3.94
C SER A 42 -9.87 13.54 3.52
N LEU A 43 -10.45 13.96 2.39
CA LEU A 43 -11.67 13.36 1.84
C LEU A 43 -11.45 11.92 1.42
N PHE A 44 -10.30 11.63 0.81
CA PHE A 44 -9.91 10.27 0.42
C PHE A 44 -9.82 9.34 1.64
N LEU A 45 -9.11 9.75 2.70
CA LEU A 45 -8.98 8.96 3.91
C LEU A 45 -10.31 8.77 4.63
N LEU A 46 -11.14 9.80 4.71
CA LEU A 46 -12.48 9.70 5.27
C LEU A 46 -13.32 8.67 4.51
N GLY A 47 -13.28 8.70 3.17
CA GLY A 47 -13.95 7.72 2.33
C GLY A 47 -13.46 6.29 2.54
N LEU A 48 -12.14 6.09 2.66
CA LEU A 48 -11.57 4.78 3.01
C LEU A 48 -12.02 4.29 4.38
N GLU A 49 -12.03 5.18 5.37
CA GLU A 49 -12.44 4.85 6.74
C GLU A 49 -13.91 4.44 6.84
N TRP A 50 -14.78 5.04 6.02
CA TRP A 50 -16.20 4.71 6.04
C TRP A 50 -16.56 3.50 5.18
N CYS A 51 -15.81 3.24 4.10
CA CYS A 51 -16.15 2.19 3.15
C CYS A 51 -15.25 0.96 3.28
N LEU A 52 -13.93 1.15 3.12
CA LEU A 52 -12.99 0.04 2.94
C LEU A 52 -12.50 -0.54 4.27
N PHE A 53 -12.26 0.30 5.27
CA PHE A 53 -11.80 -0.16 6.59
C PHE A 53 -12.85 -0.99 7.35
N PRO A 54 -14.15 -0.64 7.37
CA PRO A 54 -15.15 -1.47 8.03
C PRO A 54 -15.28 -2.83 7.35
N LEU A 55 -15.22 -2.86 6.01
CA LEU A 55 -15.19 -4.10 5.24
C LEU A 55 -13.99 -4.96 5.64
N GLY A 56 -12.79 -4.38 5.70
CA GLY A 56 -11.58 -5.09 6.12
C GLY A 56 -11.67 -5.63 7.55
N ARG A 57 -12.22 -4.86 8.49
CA ARG A 57 -12.41 -5.30 9.89
C ARG A 57 -13.43 -6.43 10.00
N LEU A 58 -14.53 -6.38 9.24
CA LEU A 58 -15.52 -7.46 9.20
C LEU A 58 -14.92 -8.75 8.65
N MET A 59 -14.18 -8.67 7.55
CA MET A 59 -13.51 -9.83 6.96
C MET A 59 -12.46 -10.43 7.92
N ALA A 60 -11.65 -9.58 8.55
CA ALA A 60 -10.70 -10.03 9.56
C ALA A 60 -11.41 -10.70 10.73
N GLY A 61 -12.47 -10.09 11.27
CA GLY A 61 -13.26 -10.65 12.36
C GLY A 61 -13.84 -12.02 12.03
N GLN A 62 -14.41 -12.19 10.82
CA GLN A 62 -14.96 -13.46 10.37
C GLN A 62 -13.89 -14.55 10.21
N LEU A 63 -12.72 -14.20 9.69
CA LEU A 63 -11.61 -15.15 9.51
C LEU A 63 -10.92 -15.53 10.82
N THR A 64 -10.97 -14.65 11.83
CA THR A 64 -10.40 -14.89 13.16
C THR A 64 -11.40 -15.38 14.20
N ASP A 65 -12.67 -15.61 13.82
CA ASP A 65 -13.69 -16.05 14.77
C ASP A 65 -13.30 -17.41 15.37
N PRO A 66 -13.25 -17.55 16.71
CA PRO A 66 -12.95 -18.83 17.35
C PRO A 66 -13.86 -19.97 16.88
N ALA A 67 -15.12 -19.68 16.55
CA ALA A 67 -16.04 -20.66 15.99
C ALA A 67 -15.64 -21.12 14.58
N PHE A 68 -15.06 -20.23 13.77
CA PHE A 68 -14.56 -20.53 12.42
C PHE A 68 -13.23 -21.29 12.46
N ILE A 69 -12.32 -20.90 13.36
CA ILE A 69 -11.01 -21.54 13.56
C ILE A 69 -11.16 -22.94 14.18
N GLN A 70 -12.07 -23.11 15.13
CA GLN A 70 -12.29 -24.40 15.83
C GLN A 70 -13.31 -25.31 15.15
N ALA A 71 -13.95 -24.88 14.05
CA ALA A 71 -14.99 -25.64 13.36
C ALA A 71 -14.56 -27.06 12.93
N GLY A 72 -13.26 -27.35 12.85
CA GLY A 72 -12.70 -28.65 12.50
C GLY A 72 -12.16 -29.50 13.67
N HIS A 73 -12.01 -28.94 14.87
CA HIS A 73 -11.30 -29.60 15.98
C HIS A 73 -12.19 -29.72 17.23
N ALA A 74 -12.64 -30.95 17.52
CA ALA A 74 -13.27 -31.26 18.80
C ALA A 74 -12.21 -31.27 19.91
N ALA A 75 -12.28 -30.29 20.81
CA ALA A 75 -11.62 -30.29 22.13
C ALA A 75 -10.10 -30.60 22.13
N GLY A 76 -9.34 -29.97 21.23
CA GLY A 76 -7.86 -30.00 21.21
C GLY A 76 -7.26 -28.59 21.23
N ALA A 77 -6.00 -28.48 21.67
CA ALA A 77 -5.25 -27.22 21.65
C ALA A 77 -5.16 -26.64 20.23
N ILE A 78 -5.34 -25.32 20.11
CA ILE A 78 -5.27 -24.61 18.83
C ILE A 78 -3.88 -24.79 18.23
N ASP A 79 -3.81 -25.32 17.00
CA ASP A 79 -2.57 -25.50 16.25
C ASP A 79 -2.44 -24.39 15.18
N TRP A 80 -1.22 -24.12 14.71
CA TRP A 80 -0.98 -23.08 13.70
C TRP A 80 -1.70 -23.37 12.37
N LYS A 81 -2.04 -24.64 12.11
CA LYS A 81 -2.77 -25.10 10.92
C LYS A 81 -4.24 -24.65 10.91
N ASP A 82 -4.84 -24.36 12.05
CA ASP A 82 -6.23 -23.90 12.12
C ASP A 82 -6.41 -22.52 11.49
N TYR A 83 -5.32 -21.75 11.40
CA TYR A 83 -5.25 -20.45 10.73
C TYR A 83 -5.01 -20.54 9.22
N TYR A 84 -5.12 -21.72 8.61
CA TYR A 84 -4.87 -21.94 7.19
C TYR A 84 -5.59 -20.94 6.27
N TRP A 85 -6.88 -20.67 6.53
CA TRP A 85 -7.66 -19.70 5.76
C TRP A 85 -7.19 -18.26 5.94
N VAL A 86 -6.68 -17.91 7.12
CA VAL A 86 -6.09 -16.60 7.39
C VAL A 86 -4.82 -16.43 6.55
N TYR A 87 -3.97 -17.46 6.46
CA TYR A 87 -2.77 -17.42 5.63
C TYR A 87 -3.08 -17.28 4.14
N ILE A 88 -4.04 -18.04 3.61
CA ILE A 88 -4.47 -17.91 2.22
C ILE A 88 -5.01 -16.51 1.95
N PHE A 89 -5.85 -15.99 2.85
CA PHE A 89 -6.41 -14.65 2.69
C PHE A 89 -5.32 -13.56 2.71
N ALA A 90 -4.40 -13.63 3.67
CA ALA A 90 -3.28 -12.70 3.78
C ALA A 90 -2.40 -12.74 2.52
N PHE A 91 -2.07 -13.95 2.05
CA PHE A 91 -1.32 -14.14 0.81
C PHE A 91 -2.06 -13.57 -0.40
N ALA A 92 -3.36 -13.83 -0.56
CA ALA A 92 -4.14 -13.34 -1.68
C ALA A 92 -4.22 -11.80 -1.73
N ILE A 93 -4.42 -11.16 -0.57
CA ILE A 93 -4.42 -9.69 -0.47
C ILE A 93 -3.02 -9.15 -0.78
N GLY A 94 -1.98 -9.72 -0.18
CA GLY A 94 -0.59 -9.33 -0.47
C GLY A 94 -0.28 -9.43 -1.97
N PHE A 95 -0.54 -10.59 -2.56
CA PHE A 95 -0.32 -10.87 -3.97
C PHE A 95 -1.05 -9.87 -4.87
N SER A 96 -2.32 -9.57 -4.54
CA SER A 96 -3.12 -8.58 -5.27
C SER A 96 -2.52 -7.18 -5.19
N THR A 97 -2.09 -6.73 -4.00
CA THR A 97 -1.48 -5.40 -3.84
C THR A 97 -0.16 -5.28 -4.59
N THR A 98 0.69 -6.30 -4.57
CA THR A 98 1.97 -6.31 -5.29
C THR A 98 1.77 -6.28 -6.80
N ILE A 99 0.82 -7.04 -7.35
CA ILE A 99 0.52 -7.02 -8.80
C ILE A 99 -0.06 -5.68 -9.25
N ALA A 100 -0.87 -5.06 -8.39
CA ALA A 100 -1.53 -3.78 -8.66
C ALA A 100 -0.61 -2.57 -8.48
N GLU A 101 0.56 -2.73 -7.83
CA GLU A 101 1.45 -1.63 -7.50
C GLU A 101 2.06 -0.99 -8.76
N PRO A 102 1.82 0.32 -9.01
CA PRO A 102 2.36 1.01 -10.18
C PRO A 102 3.89 1.08 -10.21
N SER A 103 4.53 1.19 -9.04
CA SER A 103 5.98 1.23 -8.91
C SER A 103 6.63 -0.05 -9.44
N LEU A 104 6.06 -1.21 -9.11
CA LEU A 104 6.55 -2.51 -9.58
C LEU A 104 6.41 -2.64 -11.10
N ILE A 105 5.33 -2.12 -11.68
CA ILE A 105 5.14 -2.08 -13.13
C ILE A 105 6.25 -1.25 -13.79
N ALA A 106 6.55 -0.07 -13.26
CA ALA A 106 7.61 0.80 -13.80
C ALA A 106 9.01 0.15 -13.71
N VAL A 107 9.33 -0.48 -12.57
CA VAL A 107 10.59 -1.22 -12.41
C VAL A 107 10.66 -2.42 -13.36
N ALA A 108 9.56 -3.15 -13.53
CA ALA A 108 9.50 -4.29 -14.46
C ALA A 108 9.69 -3.88 -15.92
N MET A 109 9.13 -2.74 -16.32
CA MET A 109 9.40 -2.15 -17.64
C MET A 109 10.88 -1.80 -17.80
N LYS A 110 11.48 -1.14 -16.80
CA LYS A 110 12.91 -0.78 -16.87
C LYS A 110 13.82 -2.01 -16.90
N ALA A 111 13.49 -3.05 -16.14
CA ALA A 111 14.21 -4.31 -16.15
C ALA A 111 14.12 -5.01 -17.51
N ASN A 112 12.95 -4.98 -18.16
CA ASN A 112 12.78 -5.53 -19.51
C ASN A 112 13.64 -4.78 -20.55
N GLU A 113 13.64 -3.45 -20.51
CA GLU A 113 14.46 -2.62 -21.40
C GLU A 113 15.97 -2.87 -21.24
N VAL A 114 16.46 -2.90 -19.99
CA VAL A 114 17.90 -3.02 -19.70
C VAL A 114 18.41 -4.45 -19.89
N SER A 115 17.55 -5.46 -19.73
CA SER A 115 17.90 -6.87 -19.96
C SER A 115 17.79 -7.31 -21.42
N GLY A 116 17.47 -6.41 -22.36
CA GLY A 116 17.28 -6.76 -23.77
C GLY A 116 16.13 -7.74 -24.00
N GLY A 117 15.09 -7.68 -23.16
CA GLY A 117 13.92 -8.57 -23.24
C GLY A 117 14.05 -9.91 -22.51
N ALA A 118 15.18 -10.21 -21.85
CA ALA A 118 15.35 -11.45 -21.10
C ALA A 118 14.42 -11.55 -19.87
N ILE A 119 14.15 -10.43 -19.19
CA ILE A 119 13.20 -10.36 -18.08
C ILE A 119 11.85 -9.85 -18.60
N SER A 120 10.83 -10.70 -18.62
CA SER A 120 9.48 -10.27 -19.01
C SER A 120 8.81 -9.43 -17.93
N ILE A 121 8.04 -8.42 -18.34
CA ILE A 121 7.33 -7.51 -17.42
C ILE A 121 6.38 -8.29 -16.50
N SER A 122 5.58 -9.21 -17.06
CA SER A 122 4.67 -10.06 -16.29
C SER A 122 5.40 -11.10 -15.44
N GLY A 123 6.50 -11.68 -15.94
CA GLY A 123 7.26 -12.69 -15.21
C GLY A 123 7.90 -12.13 -13.94
N LEU A 124 8.46 -10.92 -14.01
CA LEU A 124 8.99 -10.24 -12.82
C LEU A 124 7.87 -9.93 -11.83
N ARG A 125 6.74 -9.39 -12.30
CA ARG A 125 5.59 -9.06 -11.44
C ARG A 125 5.03 -10.27 -10.69
N ILE A 126 4.84 -11.38 -11.39
CA ILE A 126 4.34 -12.63 -10.79
C ILE A 126 5.37 -13.19 -9.80
N SER A 127 6.65 -13.18 -10.14
CA SER A 127 7.71 -13.68 -9.25
C SER A 127 7.77 -12.91 -7.93
N VAL A 128 7.66 -11.58 -7.98
CA VAL A 128 7.65 -10.75 -6.77
C VAL A 128 6.35 -10.96 -5.99
N ALA A 129 5.20 -11.02 -6.67
CA ALA A 129 3.91 -11.24 -6.00
C ALA A 129 3.81 -12.61 -5.31
N LEU A 130 4.43 -13.65 -5.88
CA LEU A 130 4.52 -14.98 -5.25
C LEU A 130 5.47 -15.00 -4.04
N GLY A 131 6.38 -14.04 -3.92
CA GLY A 131 7.31 -13.95 -2.80
C GLY A 131 6.76 -13.25 -1.56
N VAL A 132 5.51 -12.78 -1.61
CA VAL A 132 4.83 -12.06 -0.53
C VAL A 132 4.24 -12.99 0.53
#